data_AF-A0A1Y3RXE2-F1
#
_entry.id   AF-A0A1Y3RXE2-F1
#
_cell.length_a   1.000
_cell.length_b   1.000
_cell.length_c   1.000
_cell.angle_alpha   90.00
_cell.angle_beta   90.00
_cell.angle_gamma   90.00
#
_symmetry.space_group_name_H-M   'P 1'
#
loop_
_entity.id
_entity.type
_entity.pdbx_description
1 polymer ?
#
loop_
_entity_poly.entity_id
_entity_poly.type
_entity_poly.pdbx_seq_one_letter_code
_entity_poly.pdbx_strand_id
1 'polypeptide(L)'
;MKFNGSNGVYKYDAGQDAPSVALATDGSGQLKLQGLAYGTYYLKETKAPNGYALPGDVVTITITDSDKDGNLEVTTATGSMVVQEASTFAMGGGEPDPLDNVFTFKLKNEKPDFTLPTTGGMGTVAFTIGGVILMACGAALVLFAVKKFKAEG
;
A
#
# COMPACT_ATOMS: atom_id res chain seq x y z
N MET A 1 12.12 22.63 7.05
CA MET A 1 10.95 23.01 6.23
C MET A 1 9.66 23.02 7.03
N LYS A 2 8.85 24.07 6.90
CA LYS A 2 7.43 24.06 7.29
C LYS A 2 6.55 24.10 6.05
N PHE A 3 5.34 23.55 6.19
CA PHE A 3 4.34 23.57 5.13
C PHE A 3 3.00 24.01 5.71
N ASN A 4 2.28 24.82 4.94
CA ASN A 4 0.94 25.28 5.24
C ASN A 4 -0.04 24.62 4.27
N GLY A 5 -1.12 24.05 4.79
CA GLY A 5 -2.10 23.35 3.97
C GLY A 5 -2.83 22.25 4.72
N SER A 6 -3.73 21.56 4.03
CA SER A 6 -4.54 20.47 4.57
C SER A 6 -5.06 19.58 3.44
N ASN A 7 -5.53 18.38 3.80
CA ASN A 7 -6.20 17.44 2.90
C ASN A 7 -5.39 17.10 1.64
N GLY A 8 -4.14 16.69 1.81
CA GLY A 8 -3.26 16.30 0.71
C GLY A 8 -2.61 17.46 -0.05
N VAL A 9 -2.93 18.74 0.24
CA VAL A 9 -2.33 19.89 -0.45
C VAL A 9 -1.54 20.75 0.53
N TYR A 10 -0.25 20.94 0.26
CA TYR A 10 0.68 21.65 1.13
C TYR A 10 1.59 22.58 0.35
N LYS A 11 1.71 23.82 0.80
CA LYS A 11 2.64 24.82 0.27
C LYS A 11 3.79 25.03 1.25
N TYR A 12 5.01 24.97 0.74
CA TYR A 12 6.22 25.28 1.51
C TYR A 12 6.18 26.74 1.99
N ASP A 13 6.45 26.94 3.28
CA ASP A 13 6.51 28.26 3.91
C ASP A 13 7.98 28.69 4.03
N ALA A 14 8.45 29.42 3.01
CA ALA A 14 9.83 29.86 2.92
C ALA A 14 10.20 30.79 4.09
N GLY A 15 11.28 30.47 4.80
CA GLY A 15 11.75 31.24 5.96
C GLY A 15 11.29 30.70 7.32
N GLN A 16 10.58 29.57 7.34
CA GLN A 16 10.23 28.86 8.55
C GLN A 16 10.72 27.42 8.47
N ASP A 17 11.80 27.10 9.19
CA ASP A 17 12.37 25.76 9.20
C ASP A 17 11.95 24.95 10.43
N ALA A 18 11.51 23.72 10.16
CA ALA A 18 11.38 22.65 11.13
C ALA A 18 12.20 21.43 10.65
N PRO A 19 12.74 20.61 11.57
CA PRO A 19 13.54 19.43 11.21
C PRO A 19 12.72 18.33 10.53
N SER A 20 11.41 18.27 10.80
CA SER A 20 10.48 17.34 10.18
C SER A 20 9.06 17.90 10.24
N VAL A 21 8.24 17.57 9.25
CA VAL A 21 6.82 17.97 9.18
C VAL A 21 5.96 16.73 8.95
N ALA A 22 4.81 16.65 9.62
CA ALA A 22 3.83 15.61 9.37
C ALA A 22 2.82 16.11 8.32
N LEU A 23 2.65 15.34 7.24
CA LEU A 23 1.72 15.62 6.14
C LEU A 23 0.74 14.45 6.02
N ALA A 24 -0.49 14.74 5.59
CA ALA A 24 -1.51 13.74 5.35
C ALA A 24 -1.90 13.73 3.87
N THR A 25 -2.01 12.54 3.28
CA THR A 25 -2.57 12.38 1.93
C THR A 25 -4.07 12.70 1.92
N ASP A 26 -4.60 12.99 0.74
CA ASP A 26 -6.04 13.12 0.55
C ASP A 26 -6.76 11.75 0.55
N GLY A 27 -8.10 11.77 0.40
CA GLY A 27 -8.92 10.55 0.36
C GLY A 27 -8.62 9.60 -0.81
N SER A 28 -7.81 10.02 -1.78
CA SER A 28 -7.35 9.22 -2.92
C SER A 28 -5.89 8.76 -2.78
N GLY A 29 -5.23 9.06 -1.65
CA GLY A 29 -3.83 8.71 -1.40
C GLY A 29 -2.83 9.62 -2.11
N GLN A 30 -3.24 10.82 -2.51
CA GLN A 30 -2.38 11.79 -3.19
C GLN A 30 -1.83 12.83 -2.20
N LEU A 31 -0.58 13.23 -2.46
CA LEU A 31 0.11 14.30 -1.75
C LEU A 31 0.63 15.31 -2.77
N LYS A 32 0.17 16.55 -2.66
CA LYS A 32 0.55 17.68 -3.51
C LYS A 32 1.40 18.66 -2.71
N LEU A 33 2.65 18.84 -3.12
CA LEU A 33 3.60 19.77 -2.52
C LEU A 33 3.87 20.93 -3.47
N GLN A 34 3.83 22.15 -2.94
CA GLN A 34 4.05 23.38 -3.71
C GLN A 34 5.20 24.19 -3.14
N GLY A 35 5.95 24.86 -4.00
CA GLY A 35 7.05 25.75 -3.64
C GLY A 35 8.30 25.05 -3.15
N LEU A 36 8.54 23.83 -3.62
CA LEU A 36 9.81 23.15 -3.42
C LEU A 36 10.82 23.62 -4.46
N ALA A 37 11.90 24.22 -3.99
CA ALA A 37 13.06 24.52 -4.81
C ALA A 37 13.78 23.23 -5.26
N TYR A 38 14.67 23.34 -6.24
CA TYR A 38 15.53 22.24 -6.66
C TYR A 38 16.34 21.68 -5.48
N GLY A 39 16.47 20.35 -5.43
CA GLY A 39 17.17 19.68 -4.35
C GLY A 39 16.65 18.27 -4.06
N THR A 40 17.23 17.66 -3.04
CA THR A 40 16.89 16.31 -2.58
C THR A 40 16.08 16.37 -1.29
N TYR A 41 14.95 15.67 -1.29
CA TYR A 41 13.98 15.61 -0.21
C TYR A 41 13.73 14.16 0.20
N TYR A 42 13.43 13.96 1.48
CA TYR A 42 13.17 12.64 2.04
C TYR A 42 11.76 12.59 2.61
N LEU A 43 10.95 11.66 2.11
CA LEU A 43 9.63 11.36 2.63
C LEU A 43 9.62 10.00 3.30
N LYS A 44 9.03 9.92 4.49
CA LYS A 44 8.82 8.69 5.21
C LYS A 44 7.36 8.57 5.59
N GLU A 45 6.69 7.52 5.12
CA GLU A 45 5.35 7.20 5.60
C GLU A 45 5.45 6.78 7.06
N THR A 46 4.71 7.46 7.93
CA THR A 46 4.71 7.20 9.39
C THR A 46 3.46 6.47 9.83
N LYS A 47 2.41 6.49 9.01
CA LYS A 47 1.12 5.87 9.31
C LYS A 47 0.46 5.39 8.02
N ALA A 48 0.28 4.08 7.92
CA ALA A 48 -0.44 3.43 6.85
C ALA A 48 -1.96 3.49 7.06
N PRO A 49 -2.77 3.50 5.98
CA PRO A 49 -4.21 3.29 6.06
C PRO A 49 -4.57 1.90 6.62
N ASN A 50 -5.79 1.77 7.14
CA ASN A 50 -6.28 0.50 7.69
C ASN A 50 -6.22 -0.63 6.64
N GLY A 51 -5.60 -1.75 7.03
CA GLY A 51 -5.50 -2.94 6.18
C GLY A 51 -4.34 -2.93 5.17
N TYR A 52 -3.46 -1.94 5.23
CA TYR A 52 -2.22 -1.89 4.45
C TYR A 52 -0.98 -2.01 5.35
N ALA A 53 0.12 -2.48 4.79
CA ALA A 53 1.39 -2.52 5.51
C ALA A 53 1.98 -1.10 5.61
N LEU A 54 2.71 -0.79 6.68
CA LEU A 54 3.50 0.44 6.75
C LEU A 54 4.83 0.23 6.03
N PRO A 55 5.14 0.99 4.96
CA PRO A 55 6.45 0.89 4.31
C PRO A 55 7.57 1.27 5.29
N GLY A 56 8.62 0.45 5.34
CA GLY A 56 9.82 0.74 6.15
C GLY A 56 10.79 1.72 5.48
N ASP A 57 10.65 1.89 4.16
CA ASP A 57 11.61 2.59 3.32
C ASP A 57 11.41 4.11 3.34
N VAL A 58 12.53 4.83 3.25
CA VAL A 58 12.53 6.28 3.02
C VAL A 58 12.49 6.52 1.52
N VAL A 59 11.51 7.28 1.06
CA VAL A 59 11.41 7.72 -0.33
C VAL A 59 12.31 8.92 -0.52
N THR A 60 13.25 8.83 -1.46
CA THR A 60 14.10 9.95 -1.85
C THR A 60 13.58 10.58 -3.13
N ILE A 61 13.26 11.87 -3.06
CA ILE A 61 12.80 12.68 -4.19
C ILE A 61 13.91 13.64 -4.56
N THR A 62 14.38 13.58 -5.80
CA THR A 62 15.30 14.58 -6.33
C THR A 62 14.57 15.42 -7.37
N ILE A 63 14.51 16.72 -7.11
CA ILE A 63 13.92 17.72 -8.01
C ILE A 63 15.08 18.42 -8.71
N THR A 64 15.21 18.21 -10.01
CA THR A 64 16.23 18.86 -10.85
C THR A 64 15.61 19.97 -11.68
N ASP A 65 16.47 20.78 -12.29
CA ASP A 65 16.07 21.83 -13.20
C ASP A 65 15.23 21.29 -14.36
N SER A 66 14.48 22.19 -14.98
CA SER A 66 13.63 21.92 -16.12
C SER A 66 14.50 21.50 -17.32
N ASP A 67 14.08 20.47 -18.07
CA ASP A 67 14.72 20.17 -19.35
C ASP A 67 14.58 21.38 -20.31
N LYS A 68 15.23 21.37 -21.47
CA LYS A 68 15.23 22.47 -22.47
C LYS A 68 13.82 22.91 -22.92
N ASP A 69 12.81 22.11 -22.65
CA ASP A 69 11.40 22.37 -22.94
C ASP A 69 10.60 22.94 -21.75
N GLY A 70 11.23 23.21 -20.60
CA GLY A 70 10.58 23.80 -19.41
C GLY A 70 9.78 22.81 -18.55
N ASN A 71 9.94 21.50 -18.78
CA ASN A 71 9.30 20.47 -17.97
C ASN A 71 10.17 20.10 -16.76
N LEU A 72 9.59 20.07 -15.56
CA LEU A 72 10.29 19.67 -14.34
C LEU A 72 10.61 18.17 -14.37
N GLU A 73 11.88 17.82 -14.21
CA GLU A 73 12.28 16.43 -13.99
C GLU A 73 12.29 16.10 -12.50
N VAL A 74 11.56 15.05 -12.13
CA VAL A 74 11.56 14.50 -10.76
C VAL A 74 12.00 13.05 -10.82
N THR A 75 13.20 12.80 -10.30
CA THR A 75 13.71 11.43 -10.17
C THR A 75 13.40 10.93 -8.75
N THR A 76 12.49 9.94 -8.66
CA THR A 76 12.29 9.19 -7.42
C THR A 76 13.23 7.99 -7.43
N ALA A 77 14.17 7.93 -6.49
CA ALA A 77 15.23 6.93 -6.53
C ALA A 77 14.88 5.63 -5.80
N THR A 78 13.79 5.54 -5.02
CA THR A 78 13.40 4.31 -4.30
C THR A 78 12.04 4.46 -3.59
N GLY A 79 11.27 3.37 -3.51
CA GLY A 79 10.09 3.24 -2.64
C GLY A 79 8.72 3.22 -3.35
N SER A 80 7.64 3.17 -2.56
CA SER A 80 6.25 3.01 -3.04
C SER A 80 5.54 4.30 -3.44
N MET A 81 6.23 5.44 -3.42
CA MET A 81 5.71 6.70 -3.97
C MET A 81 6.08 6.81 -5.44
N VAL A 82 5.09 7.19 -6.25
CA VAL A 82 5.26 7.48 -7.68
C VAL A 82 4.93 8.95 -7.89
N VAL A 83 5.79 9.67 -8.61
CA VAL A 83 5.48 11.02 -9.10
C VAL A 83 4.44 10.86 -10.20
N GLN A 84 3.26 11.44 -10.01
CA GLN A 84 2.25 11.45 -11.08
C GLN A 84 2.42 12.64 -11.99
N GLU A 85 2.67 13.83 -11.42
CA GLU A 85 2.74 15.07 -12.18
C GLU A 85 3.73 16.05 -11.53
N ALA A 86 4.51 16.73 -12.35
CA ALA A 86 5.39 17.83 -11.96
C ALA A 86 5.16 18.99 -12.93
N SER A 87 4.85 20.18 -12.41
CA SER A 87 4.55 21.36 -13.23
C SER A 87 5.07 22.64 -12.58
N THR A 88 5.59 23.56 -13.38
CA THR A 88 5.87 24.94 -12.96
C THR A 88 4.60 25.76 -13.10
N PHE A 89 4.14 26.43 -12.04
CA PHE A 89 3.01 27.36 -12.16
C PHE A 89 3.53 28.77 -12.44
N ALA A 90 3.95 29.06 -13.67
CA ALA A 90 4.42 30.39 -14.04
C ALA A 90 3.26 31.41 -13.96
N MET A 91 3.19 32.16 -12.86
CA MET A 91 2.26 33.28 -12.74
C MET A 91 2.79 34.48 -13.53
N GLY A 92 2.57 34.45 -14.84
CA GLY A 92 2.71 35.59 -15.74
C GLY A 92 4.10 35.77 -16.35
N GLY A 93 4.30 35.21 -17.55
CA GLY A 93 5.25 35.66 -18.60
C GLY A 93 6.74 35.83 -18.27
N GLY A 94 7.16 35.72 -17.02
CA GLY A 94 8.54 35.79 -16.56
C GLY A 94 9.18 34.40 -16.48
N GLU A 95 10.49 34.39 -16.21
CA GLU A 95 11.24 33.18 -15.93
C GLU A 95 10.65 32.48 -14.69
N PRO A 96 10.31 31.19 -14.76
CA PRO A 96 9.63 30.49 -13.67
C PRO A 96 10.48 30.50 -12.40
N ASP A 97 9.92 31.00 -11.30
CA ASP A 97 10.56 30.91 -9.98
C ASP A 97 10.51 29.45 -9.50
N PRO A 98 11.62 28.87 -9.02
CA PRO A 98 11.61 27.52 -8.43
C PRO A 98 10.61 27.34 -7.27
N LEU A 99 10.20 28.42 -6.61
CA LEU A 99 9.18 28.41 -5.56
C LEU A 99 7.73 28.37 -6.10
N ASP A 100 7.54 28.38 -7.41
CA ASP A 100 6.23 28.19 -8.06
C ASP A 100 5.99 26.74 -8.53
N ASN A 101 6.93 25.85 -8.25
CA ASN A 101 6.85 24.45 -8.63
C ASN A 101 5.75 23.71 -7.84
N VAL A 102 4.99 22.88 -8.56
CA VAL A 102 3.90 22.05 -8.02
C VAL A 102 4.18 20.59 -8.37
N PHE A 103 4.29 19.76 -7.33
CA PHE A 103 4.56 18.33 -7.44
C PHE A 103 3.40 17.54 -6.86
N THR A 104 2.89 16.57 -7.63
CA THR A 104 1.85 15.64 -7.17
C THR A 104 2.42 14.24 -7.10
N PHE A 105 2.41 13.69 -5.90
CA PHE A 105 2.86 12.34 -5.61
C PHE A 105 1.67 11.46 -5.29
N LYS A 106 1.73 10.20 -5.73
CA LYS A 106 0.79 9.17 -5.33
C LYS A 106 1.50 8.14 -4.47
N LEU A 107 0.98 7.94 -3.27
CA LEU A 107 1.47 6.93 -2.37
C LEU A 107 0.77 5.61 -2.69
N LYS A 108 1.49 4.66 -3.28
CA LYS A 108 0.96 3.32 -3.55
C LYS A 108 1.28 2.44 -2.36
N ASN A 109 0.32 2.19 -1.48
CA ASN A 109 0.54 1.29 -0.36
C ASN A 109 0.25 -0.17 -0.75
N GLU A 110 1.11 -1.10 -0.37
CA GLU A 110 0.90 -2.52 -0.66
C GLU A 110 -0.02 -3.13 0.39
N LYS A 111 -1.10 -3.77 -0.08
CA LYS A 111 -1.94 -4.58 0.78
C LYS A 111 -1.23 -5.92 0.99
N PRO A 112 -0.96 -6.33 2.23
CA PRO A 112 -0.43 -7.67 2.45
C PRO A 112 -1.49 -8.66 1.96
N ASP A 113 -1.15 -9.46 0.95
CA ASP A 113 -1.95 -10.58 0.46
C ASP A 113 -1.96 -11.69 1.52
N PHE A 114 -2.66 -11.43 2.63
CA PHE A 114 -2.90 -12.42 3.65
C PHE A 114 -4.02 -13.35 3.17
N THR A 115 -3.68 -14.25 2.25
CA THR A 115 -4.51 -15.44 2.04
C THR A 115 -4.38 -16.29 3.30
N LEU A 116 -5.39 -16.21 4.17
CA LEU A 116 -5.54 -17.18 5.24
C LEU A 116 -5.47 -18.57 4.61
N PRO A 117 -4.66 -19.51 5.14
CA PRO A 117 -4.74 -20.88 4.67
C PRO A 117 -6.18 -21.34 4.88
N THR A 118 -6.86 -21.75 3.82
CA THR A 118 -8.14 -22.45 3.95
C THR A 118 -7.86 -23.74 4.71
N THR A 119 -8.07 -23.75 6.03
CA THR A 119 -7.96 -24.97 6.84
C THR A 119 -9.15 -25.85 6.52
N GLY A 120 -9.01 -26.60 5.43
CA GLY A 120 -10.08 -27.38 4.82
C GLY A 120 -9.78 -27.78 3.38
N GLY A 121 -8.51 -27.85 2.97
CA GLY A 121 -8.13 -28.27 1.61
C GLY A 121 -8.62 -29.68 1.26
N MET A 122 -8.43 -30.09 0.00
CA MET A 122 -8.90 -31.39 -0.52
C MET A 122 -8.49 -32.60 0.33
N GLY A 123 -7.39 -32.51 1.09
CA GLY A 123 -6.95 -33.58 2.01
C GLY A 123 -7.97 -33.92 3.10
N THR A 124 -8.62 -32.92 3.71
CA THR A 124 -9.63 -33.13 4.77
C THR A 124 -10.87 -33.85 4.27
N VAL A 125 -11.29 -33.59 3.03
CA VAL A 125 -12.45 -34.26 2.42
C VAL A 125 -12.20 -35.76 2.26
N ALA A 126 -10.97 -36.15 1.89
CA ALA A 126 -10.61 -37.56 1.77
C ALA A 126 -10.70 -38.31 3.11
N PHE A 127 -10.19 -37.72 4.20
CA PHE A 127 -10.27 -38.33 5.54
C PHE A 127 -11.70 -38.41 6.07
N THR A 128 -12.54 -37.39 5.83
CA THR A 128 -13.95 -37.41 6.24
C THR A 128 -14.73 -38.49 5.50
N ILE A 129 -14.57 -38.59 4.18
CA ILE A 129 -15.23 -39.64 3.38
C ILE A 129 -14.76 -41.03 3.82
N GLY A 130 -13.44 -41.22 3.97
CA GLY A 130 -12.87 -42.47 4.46
C GLY A 130 -13.40 -42.88 5.84
N GLY A 131 -13.48 -41.92 6.78
CA GLY A 131 -14.01 -42.16 8.13
C GLY A 131 -15.49 -42.56 8.14
N VAL A 132 -16.32 -41.92 7.31
CA VAL A 132 -17.74 -42.27 7.19
C VAL A 132 -17.94 -43.66 6.59
N ILE A 133 -17.15 -44.04 5.57
CA ILE A 133 -17.19 -45.39 4.99
C ILE A 133 -16.79 -46.44 6.03
N LEU A 134 -15.72 -46.19 6.79
CA LEU A 134 -15.23 -47.10 7.82
C LEU A 134 -16.30 -47.31 8.92
N MET A 135 -16.95 -46.22 9.36
CA MET A 135 -18.06 -46.32 10.33
C MET A 135 -19.26 -47.12 9.78
N ALA A 136 -19.64 -46.93 8.52
CA ALA A 136 -20.72 -47.68 7.89
C ALA A 136 -20.40 -49.18 7.76
N CYS A 137 -19.18 -49.52 7.35
CA CYS A 137 -18.71 -50.91 7.28
C CYS A 137 -18.70 -51.58 8.67
N GLY A 138 -18.22 -50.87 9.70
CA GLY A 138 -18.23 -51.36 11.07
C GLY A 138 -19.65 -51.68 11.56
N ALA A 139 -20.59 -50.76 11.34
CA ALA A 139 -22.00 -50.97 11.70
C ALA A 139 -22.61 -52.18 10.98
N ALA A 140 -22.34 -52.34 9.68
CA ALA A 140 -22.83 -53.47 8.89
C ALA A 140 -22.28 -54.82 9.39
N LEU A 141 -20.98 -54.89 9.74
CA LEU A 141 -20.37 -56.10 10.29
C LEU A 141 -20.97 -56.48 11.65
N VAL A 142 -21.19 -55.51 12.53
CA VAL A 142 -21.84 -55.73 13.83
C VAL A 142 -23.26 -56.25 13.64
N LEU A 143 -24.05 -55.64 12.75
CA LEU A 143 -25.40 -56.10 12.45
C LEU A 143 -25.43 -57.51 11.87
N PHE A 144 -24.49 -57.85 10.99
CA PHE A 144 -24.39 -59.18 10.41
C PHE A 144 -24.01 -60.23 11.46
N ALA A 145 -23.02 -59.94 12.32
CA ALA A 145 -22.62 -60.81 13.41
C ALA A 145 -23.79 -61.07 14.37
N VAL A 146 -24.49 -60.02 14.80
CA VAL A 146 -25.66 -60.15 15.71
C VAL A 146 -26.79 -60.95 15.06
N LYS A 147 -27.05 -60.78 13.76
CA LYS A 147 -28.05 -61.59 13.04
C LYS A 147 -27.65 -63.07 12.96
N LYS A 148 -26.37 -63.36 12.70
CA LYS A 148 -25.86 -64.73 12.62
C LYS A 148 -25.99 -65.45 13.97
N PHE A 149 -25.58 -64.81 15.06
CA PHE A 149 -25.71 -65.36 16.41
C PHE A 149 -27.15 -65.63 16.83
N LYS A 150 -28.11 -64.82 16.40
CA LYS A 150 -29.55 -65.07 16.64
C LYS A 150 -30.16 -66.15 15.75
N ALA A 151 -29.50 -66.54 14.66
CA ALA A 151 -29.99 -67.58 13.76
C ALA A 151 -29.44 -68.98 14.12
N GLU A 152 -28.41 -69.04 14.96
CA GLU A 152 -27.71 -70.28 15.34
C GLU A 152 -27.94 -70.71 16.80
N GLY A 153 -28.80 -70.02 17.56
CA GLY A 153 -29.19 -70.35 18.95
C GLY A 153 -30.69 -70.41 19.12
#